data_AF-A0A2R6FX66-F1
#
_entry.id   AF-A0A2R6FX66-F1
#
_cell.length_a   1.000
_cell.length_b   1.000
_cell.length_c   1.000
_cell.angle_alpha   90.00
_cell.angle_beta   90.00
_cell.angle_gamma   90.00
#
_symmetry.space_group_name_H-M   'P 1'
#
loop_
_entity.id
_entity.type
_entity.pdbx_description
1 polymer ?
#
loop_
_entity_poly.entity_id
_entity_poly.type
_entity_poly.pdbx_seq_one_letter_code
_entity_poly.pdbx_strand_id
1 'polypeptide(L)' 'MDGTRVGVRHVAARVIDTGQSPAHVADQLDLSLAAVYEALSYYYDHVEEMRELERANADAFDRVRESSLKPKETVQ' A
#
# COMPACT_ATOMS: atom_id res chain seq x y z
N MET A 1 -2.44 -14.00 7.57
CA MET A 1 -2.32 -13.79 6.11
C MET A 1 -1.27 -14.72 5.50
N ASP A 2 -1.62 -15.98 5.22
CA ASP A 2 -0.72 -16.91 4.52
C ASP A 2 -1.44 -17.40 3.25
N GLY A 3 -0.92 -17.04 2.07
CA GLY A 3 -1.39 -17.58 0.78
C GLY A 3 -1.78 -16.54 -0.29
N THR A 4 -2.21 -15.34 0.09
CA THR A 4 -2.54 -14.25 -0.85
C THR A 4 -1.43 -13.21 -0.87
N ARG A 5 -0.97 -12.79 -2.06
CA ARG A 5 -0.01 -11.67 -2.24
C ARG A 5 -0.58 -10.29 -1.86
N VAL A 6 -1.71 -10.27 -1.14
CA VAL A 6 -2.41 -9.06 -0.73
C VAL A 6 -1.83 -8.62 0.60
N GLY A 7 -1.02 -7.56 0.58
CA GLY A 7 -0.46 -6.99 1.81
C GLY A 7 -1.50 -6.23 2.64
N VAL A 8 -1.27 -6.14 3.95
CA VAL A 8 -2.10 -5.38 4.91
C VAL A 8 -2.43 -3.97 4.42
N ARG A 9 -1.43 -3.27 3.85
CA ARG A 9 -1.60 -1.93 3.27
C ARG A 9 -2.66 -1.87 2.16
N HIS A 10 -2.77 -2.92 1.34
CA HIS A 10 -3.75 -2.97 0.26
C HIS A 10 -5.19 -3.08 0.79
N VAL A 11 -5.38 -3.86 1.86
CA VAL A 11 -6.68 -3.97 2.55
C VAL A 11 -7.03 -2.64 3.22
N ALA A 12 -6.09 -2.07 3.96
CA ALA A 12 -6.26 -0.79 4.64
C ALA A 12 -6.63 0.34 3.67
N ALA A 13 -5.92 0.47 2.54
CA ALA A 13 -6.22 1.51 1.55
C ALA A 13 -7.66 1.40 1.01
N ARG A 14 -8.15 0.18 0.73
CA ARG A 14 -9.52 0.00 0.25
C ARG A 14 -10.57 0.34 1.31
N VAL A 15 -10.40 -0.14 2.53
CA VAL A 15 -11.41 0.08 3.59
C VAL A 15 -11.37 1.52 4.11
N ILE A 16 -10.17 2.05 4.37
CA ILE A 16 -9.98 3.32 5.08
C ILE A 16 -9.96 4.49 4.09
N ASP A 17 -9.14 4.41 3.03
CA ASP A 17 -8.96 5.54 2.12
C ASP A 17 -10.11 5.63 1.11
N THR A 18 -10.59 4.49 0.60
CA THR A 18 -11.69 4.45 -0.37
C THR A 18 -13.07 4.22 0.25
N GLY A 19 -13.14 3.95 1.57
CA GLY A 19 -14.40 3.79 2.31
C GLY A 19 -15.19 2.52 1.96
N GLN A 20 -14.55 1.53 1.33
CA GLN A 20 -15.22 0.27 1.00
C GLN A 20 -15.54 -0.53 2.26
N SER A 21 -16.68 -1.22 2.28
CA SER A 21 -17.02 -2.06 3.42
C SER A 21 -16.06 -3.26 3.54
N PRO A 22 -15.71 -3.70 4.76
CA PRO A 22 -14.86 -4.88 4.95
C PRO A 22 -15.38 -6.14 4.24
N ALA A 23 -16.70 -6.33 4.20
CA ALA A 23 -17.33 -7.45 3.48
C ALA A 23 -17.13 -7.36 1.96
N HIS A 24 -17.23 -6.16 1.39
CA HIS A 24 -16.98 -5.97 -0.04
C HIS A 24 -15.50 -6.18 -0.38
N VAL A 25 -14.57 -5.72 0.46
CA VAL A 25 -13.14 -5.94 0.27
C VAL A 25 -12.76 -7.41 0.40
N ALA A 26 -13.37 -8.13 1.35
CA ALA A 26 -13.20 -9.57 1.51
C ALA A 26 -13.58 -10.34 0.24
N ASP A 27 -14.76 -10.05 -0.31
CA ASP A 27 -15.24 -10.63 -1.57
C ASP A 27 -14.29 -10.32 -2.75
N GLN A 28 -13.90 -9.05 -2.91
CA GLN A 28 -13.06 -8.62 -4.03
C GLN A 28 -11.62 -9.16 -3.99
N LEU A 29 -11.12 -9.53 -2.81
CA LEU A 29 -9.75 -10.00 -2.62
C LEU A 29 -9.66 -11.51 -2.36
N ASP A 30 -10.79 -12.22 -2.42
CA ASP A 30 -10.91 -13.64 -2.05
C ASP A 30 -10.29 -13.91 -0.66
N LEU A 31 -10.65 -13.06 0.30
CA LEU A 31 -10.23 -13.14 1.69
C LEU A 31 -11.41 -13.49 2.57
N SER A 32 -11.14 -14.18 3.69
CA SER A 32 -12.14 -14.28 4.75
C SER A 32 -12.35 -12.90 5.39
N LEU A 33 -13.58 -12.65 5.86
CA LEU A 33 -13.88 -11.42 6.60
C LEU A 33 -12.98 -11.28 7.85
N ALA A 34 -12.65 -12.40 8.50
CA ALA A 34 -11.72 -12.43 9.62
C ALA A 34 -10.32 -11.94 9.23
N ALA A 35 -9.79 -12.36 8.07
CA ALA A 35 -8.50 -11.91 7.57
C ALA A 35 -8.50 -10.40 7.26
N VAL A 36 -9.63 -9.85 6.81
CA VAL A 36 -9.77 -8.39 6.63
C VAL A 36 -9.71 -7.65 7.97
N TYR A 37 -10.42 -8.13 8.99
CA TYR A 37 -10.33 -7.50 10.32
C TYR A 37 -8.97 -7.68 10.98
N GLU A 38 -8.30 -8.82 10.78
CA GLU A 38 -6.91 -9.03 11.21
C GLU A 38 -5.98 -8.01 10.53
N ALA A 39 -6.16 -7.77 9.23
CA ALA A 39 -5.42 -6.73 8.50
C ALA A 39 -5.63 -5.34 9.12
N LEU A 40 -6.88 -5.00 9.41
CA LEU A 40 -7.23 -3.69 9.95
C LEU A 40 -6.69 -3.51 11.37
N SER A 41 -6.75 -4.55 12.21
CA SER A 41 -6.13 -4.53 13.54
C SER A 41 -4.64 -4.28 13.42
N TYR A 42 -3.94 -5.08 12.61
CA TYR A 42 -2.51 -4.89 12.38
C TYR A 42 -2.21 -3.50 11.83
N TYR A 43 -3.01 -3.00 10.88
CA TYR A 43 -2.82 -1.66 10.34
C TYR A 43 -2.92 -0.59 11.44
N TYR A 44 -3.93 -0.66 12.30
CA TYR A 44 -4.12 0.31 13.37
C TYR A 44 -3.05 0.22 14.46
N ASP A 45 -2.52 -0.97 14.73
CA ASP A 45 -1.40 -1.17 15.66
C ASP A 45 -0.06 -0.63 15.11
N HIS A 46 0.04 -0.42 13.80
CA HIS A 46 1.28 -0.03 13.10
C HIS A 46 1.13 1.23 12.23
N VAL A 47 0.17 2.12 12.51
CA VAL A 47 -0.12 3.30 11.66
C VAL A 47 1.10 4.21 11.53
N GLU A 48 1.82 4.45 12.62
CA GLU A 48 2.98 5.32 12.67
C GLU A 48 4.12 4.80 11.79
N GLU A 49 4.43 3.50 11.93
CA GLU A 49 5.44 2.80 11.12
C GLU A 49 5.06 2.81 9.63
N MET A 50 3.79 2.54 9.31
CA MET A 50 3.29 2.60 7.94
C MET A 50 3.42 4.00 7.33
N ARG A 51 3.11 5.06 8.10
CA ARG A 51 3.27 6.45 7.66
C ARG A 51 4.73 6.86 7.46
N GLU A 52 5.65 6.29 8.23
CA GLU A 52 7.10 6.49 8.04
C GLU A 52 7.60 5.80 6.79
N LEU A 53 7.19 4.55 6.58
CA LEU A 53 7.52 3.79 5.37
C LEU A 53 6.99 4.47 4.11
N GLU A 54 5.77 5.00 4.14
CA GLU A 54 5.21 5.75 3.01
C GLU A 54 6.00 7.02 2.68
N ARG A 55 6.39 7.80 3.70
CA ARG A 55 7.25 8.98 3.53
C ARG A 55 8.60 8.60 2.95
N ALA A 56 9.26 7.59 3.53
CA ALA A 56 10.56 7.13 3.04
C ALA A 56 10.50 6.63 1.59
N ASN A 57 9.39 5.99 1.21
CA ASN A 57 9.19 5.50 -0.15
C ASN A 57 8.95 6.65 -1.14
N ALA A 58 8.14 7.65 -0.76
CA ALA A 58 7.93 8.86 -1.56
C ALA A 58 9.25 9.61 -1.80
N ASP A 59 10.04 9.83 -0.74
CA ASP A 59 11.35 10.46 -0.85
C ASP A 59 12.30 9.67 -1.76
N ALA A 60 12.23 8.33 -1.72
CA ALA A 60 13.03 7.48 -2.62
C ALA A 60 12.62 7.62 -4.08
N PHE A 61 11.31 7.66 -4.37
CA PHE A 61 10.80 7.88 -5.72
C PHE A 61 11.17 9.27 -6.25
N ASP A 62 11.08 10.31 -5.42
CA ASP A 62 11.45 11.67 -5.83
C ASP A 62 12.94 11.79 -6.15
N ARG A 63 13.82 11.18 -5.35
CA ARG A 63 15.27 11.10 -5.65
C ARG A 63 15.55 10.40 -6.99
N VAL A 64 14.83 9.32 -7.30
CA VAL A 64 14.96 8.62 -8.59
C VAL A 64 14.44 9.48 -9.73
N ARG A 65 13.34 10.21 -9.53
CA ARG A 65 12.77 11.12 -10.54
C ARG A 65 13.70 12.29 -10.84
N GLU A 66 14.26 12.93 -9.81
CA GLU A 66 15.20 14.04 -9.95
C GLU A 66 16.49 13.61 -10.66
N SER A 67 16.99 12.42 -10.34
CA SER A 67 18.19 11.86 -10.99
C SER A 67 17.95 11.32 -12.41
N SER A 68 16.74 10.89 -12.74
CA SER A 68 16.37 10.35 -14.07
C SER A 68 16.02 11.41 -15.12
N LEU A 69 15.91 12.69 -14.74
CA LEU A 69 15.59 13.79 -15.65
C LEU A 69 16.79 14.29 -16.49
N LYS A 70 17.94 13.59 -16.51
CA LYS A 70 18.98 13.91 -17.49
C LYS A 70 18.55 13.38 -18.87
N PRO A 71 18.26 14.26 -19.85
CA PRO A 71 17.95 13.82 -21.20
C PRO A 71 19.14 13.02 -21.73
N LYS A 72 18.89 11.89 -22.38
CA LYS A 72 19.92 11.28 -23.23
C LYS A 72 20.25 12.32 -24.30
N GLU A 73 21.47 12.84 -24.32
CA GLU A 73 21.93 13.68 -25.42
C GLU A 73 21.61 12.97 -26.74
N THR A 74 20.86 13.65 -27.61
CA THR A 74 20.54 13.14 -28.94
C THR A 74 21.86 12.86 -29.65
N VAL A 75 22.14 11.60 -29.90
CA VAL A 75 23.26 11.18 -30.74
C VAL A 75 22.96 11.69 -32.15
N GLN A 76 23.76 12.67 -32.60
CA GLN A 76 23.78 13.21 -33.96
C GLN A 76 24.69 12.36 -34.85
#